data_AF-A0A8H9HHB4-F1
#
_entry.id   AF-A0A8H9HHB4-F1
#
_cell.length_a   1.000
_cell.length_b   1.000
_cell.length_c   1.000
_cell.angle_alpha   90.00
_cell.angle_beta   90.00
_cell.angle_gamma   90.00
#
_symmetry.space_group_name_H-M   'P 1'
#
loop_
_entity.id
_entity.type
_entity.pdbx_description
1 polymer ?
#
loop_
_entity_poly.entity_id
_entity_poly.type
_entity_poly.pdbx_seq_one_letter_code
_entity_poly.pdbx_strand_id
1 'polypeptide(L)'
;MTTTPTAPTATAQPAERTGARTPEAAELIGGARERIDALDDRIIGLVQERIAVSAVIQEARISSGGRRVNLSREMEILSHYRDALGAPGTSLAMTLLELSRGRV
;
A
#
# COMPACT_ATOMS: atom_id res chain seq x y z
N MET A 1 -49.38 -17.19 28.60
CA MET A 1 -49.01 -16.20 27.57
C MET A 1 -47.56 -15.82 27.82
N THR A 2 -46.65 -16.41 27.03
CA THR A 2 -45.21 -16.20 27.13
C THR A 2 -44.83 -15.14 26.11
N THR A 3 -44.28 -14.02 26.55
CA THR A 3 -43.61 -13.06 25.65
C THR A 3 -42.19 -12.90 26.13
N THR A 4 -41.28 -13.61 25.48
CA THR A 4 -39.84 -13.35 25.54
C THR A 4 -39.56 -12.12 24.68
N PRO A 5 -38.93 -11.04 25.18
CA PRO A 5 -38.49 -9.95 24.33
C PRO A 5 -37.17 -10.36 23.64
N THR A 6 -37.21 -10.51 22.32
CA THR A 6 -36.02 -10.51 21.47
C THR A 6 -35.43 -9.11 21.48
N ALA A 7 -34.30 -8.93 22.17
CA ALA A 7 -33.51 -7.71 22.12
C ALA A 7 -32.73 -7.63 20.79
N PRO A 8 -32.48 -6.43 20.25
CA PRO A 8 -32.03 -6.25 18.88
C PRO A 8 -30.54 -6.55 18.71
N THR A 9 -30.22 -7.25 17.62
CA THR A 9 -28.89 -7.40 17.06
C THR A 9 -28.38 -6.03 16.57
N ALA A 10 -27.60 -5.30 17.38
CA ALA A 10 -27.00 -4.04 16.94
C ALA A 10 -25.75 -3.63 17.72
N THR A 11 -24.82 -4.55 17.98
CA THR A 11 -23.39 -4.26 18.16
C THR A 11 -22.65 -5.57 18.00
N ALA A 12 -22.14 -5.84 16.80
CA ALA A 12 -21.07 -6.82 16.65
C ALA A 12 -19.94 -6.37 17.59
N GLN A 13 -19.72 -7.12 18.67
CA GLN A 13 -18.77 -6.76 19.71
C GLN A 13 -17.40 -6.50 19.05
N PRO A 14 -16.59 -5.53 19.52
CA PRO A 14 -15.28 -5.22 18.95
C PRO A 14 -14.41 -6.46 18.66
N ALA A 15 -14.57 -7.51 19.48
CA ALA A 15 -13.98 -8.82 19.32
C ALA A 15 -14.29 -9.50 17.96
N GLU A 16 -15.54 -9.44 17.47
CA GLU A 16 -15.93 -10.08 16.19
C GLU A 16 -15.34 -9.35 14.97
N ARG A 17 -15.23 -8.01 15.01
CA ARG A 17 -14.67 -7.21 13.90
C ARG A 17 -13.15 -7.32 13.80
N THR A 18 -12.49 -7.56 14.93
CA THR A 18 -11.03 -7.67 15.01
C THR A 18 -10.55 -9.12 14.97
N GLY A 19 -11.41 -10.08 15.29
CA GLY A 19 -11.04 -11.48 15.54
C GLY A 19 -10.37 -11.70 16.90
N ALA A 20 -10.35 -10.68 17.76
CA ALA A 20 -9.76 -10.74 19.09
C ALA A 20 -10.61 -11.58 20.04
N ARG A 21 -9.96 -12.30 20.96
CA ARG A 21 -10.63 -13.09 22.00
C ARG A 21 -10.76 -12.36 23.34
N THR A 22 -10.22 -11.14 23.46
CA THR A 22 -10.37 -10.29 24.65
C THR A 22 -10.72 -8.85 24.24
N PRO A 23 -11.42 -8.08 25.10
CA PRO A 23 -11.74 -6.68 24.84
C PRO A 23 -10.50 -5.81 24.62
N GLU A 24 -9.45 -6.00 25.42
CA GLU A 24 -8.22 -5.21 25.34
C GLU A 24 -7.48 -5.46 24.02
N ALA A 25 -7.44 -6.72 23.57
CA ALA A 25 -6.88 -7.07 22.28
C ALA A 25 -7.73 -6.50 21.13
N ALA A 26 -9.06 -6.45 21.29
CA ALA A 26 -9.95 -5.85 20.29
C ALA A 26 -9.71 -4.34 20.14
N GLU A 27 -9.54 -3.62 21.25
CA GLU A 27 -9.23 -2.19 21.23
C GLU A 27 -7.87 -1.90 20.61
N LEU A 28 -6.83 -2.66 20.99
CA LEU A 28 -5.48 -2.53 20.42
C LEU A 28 -5.47 -2.77 18.91
N ILE A 29 -6.14 -3.85 18.44
CA ILE A 29 -6.21 -4.17 17.01
C ILE A 29 -6.98 -3.09 16.25
N GLY A 30 -8.06 -2.56 16.82
CA GLY A 30 -8.81 -1.45 16.24
C GLY A 30 -7.90 -0.24 15.96
N GLY A 31 -7.23 0.27 16.99
CA GLY A 31 -6.32 1.41 16.84
C GLY A 31 -5.10 1.13 15.94
N ALA A 32 -4.59 -0.11 15.95
CA ALA A 32 -3.51 -0.50 15.05
C ALA A 32 -3.95 -0.51 13.57
N ARG A 33 -5.18 -0.94 13.28
CA ARG A 33 -5.73 -0.91 11.92
C ARG A 33 -5.94 0.52 11.42
N GLU A 34 -6.50 1.40 12.25
CA GLU A 34 -6.61 2.83 11.90
C GLU A 34 -5.24 3.45 11.57
N ARG A 35 -4.20 3.03 12.29
CA ARG A 35 -2.83 3.47 11.99
C ARG A 35 -2.27 2.87 10.70
N ILE A 36 -2.63 1.62 10.36
CA ILE A 36 -2.29 1.01 9.08
C ILE A 36 -2.98 1.78 7.95
N ASP A 37 -4.26 2.09 8.08
CA ASP A 37 -5.01 2.84 7.07
C ASP A 37 -4.35 4.21 6.79
N ALA A 38 -3.96 4.93 7.86
CA ALA A 38 -3.23 6.19 7.72
C ALA A 38 -1.80 6.06 7.17
N LEU A 39 -1.17 4.88 7.28
CA LEU A 39 0.11 4.59 6.62
C LEU A 39 -0.13 4.29 5.13
N ASP A 40 -1.15 3.52 4.81
CA ASP A 40 -1.50 3.13 3.45
C ASP A 40 -1.91 4.34 2.62
N ASP A 41 -2.68 5.28 3.16
CA ASP A 41 -2.99 6.55 2.50
C ASP A 41 -1.72 7.34 2.13
N ARG A 42 -0.74 7.36 3.04
CA ARG A 42 0.55 8.02 2.79
C ARG A 42 1.38 7.27 1.75
N ILE A 43 1.40 5.95 1.80
CA ILE A 43 2.10 5.12 0.80
C ILE A 43 1.49 5.36 -0.59
N ILE A 44 0.15 5.36 -0.70
CA ILE A 44 -0.55 5.62 -1.96
C ILE A 44 -0.19 7.02 -2.49
N GLY A 45 -0.23 8.05 -1.64
CA GLY A 45 0.18 9.41 -2.01
C GLY A 45 1.61 9.46 -2.54
N LEU A 46 2.56 8.83 -1.84
CA LEU A 46 3.96 8.76 -2.27
C LEU A 46 4.16 8.00 -3.59
N VAL A 47 3.40 6.93 -3.81
CA VAL A 47 3.44 6.17 -5.07
C VAL A 47 2.92 7.02 -6.23
N GLN A 48 1.81 7.75 -6.04
CA GLN A 48 1.26 8.66 -7.06
C GLN A 48 2.25 9.78 -7.40
N GLU A 49 2.86 10.40 -6.39
CA GLU A 49 3.90 11.42 -6.58
C GLU A 49 5.10 10.85 -7.36
N ARG A 50 5.57 9.66 -6.98
CA ARG A 50 6.68 8.98 -7.68
C ARG A 50 6.34 8.71 -9.16
N ILE A 51 5.11 8.32 -9.46
CA ILE A 51 4.65 8.11 -10.85
C ILE A 51 4.67 9.43 -11.62
N ALA A 52 4.14 10.52 -11.04
CA ALA A 52 4.13 11.83 -11.67
C ALA A 52 5.55 12.33 -11.98
N VAL A 53 6.47 12.23 -11.02
CA VAL A 53 7.89 12.58 -11.22
C VAL A 53 8.53 11.69 -12.30
N SER A 54 8.22 10.39 -12.30
CA SER A 54 8.74 9.46 -13.32
C SER A 54 8.26 9.79 -14.74
N ALA A 55 7.03 10.30 -14.89
CA ALA A 55 6.49 10.75 -16.17
C ALA A 55 7.25 12.00 -16.68
N VAL A 56 7.51 12.98 -15.81
CA VAL A 56 8.31 14.18 -16.17
C VAL A 56 9.71 13.78 -16.65
N ILE A 57 10.37 12.85 -15.97
CA ILE A 57 11.71 12.37 -16.37
C ILE A 57 11.64 11.65 -17.73
N GLN A 58 10.60 10.84 -17.98
CA GLN A 58 10.43 10.16 -19.27
C GLN A 58 10.20 11.14 -20.40
N GLU A 59 9.36 12.16 -20.20
CA GLU A 59 9.10 13.21 -21.18
C GLU A 59 10.39 13.96 -21.54
N ALA A 60 11.18 14.36 -20.53
CA ALA A 60 12.47 15.01 -20.75
C ALA A 60 13.46 14.13 -21.54
N ARG A 61 13.47 12.82 -21.29
CA ARG A 61 14.32 11.87 -22.04
C ARG A 61 13.87 11.71 -23.49
N ILE A 62 12.58 11.59 -23.72
CA ILE A 62 12.03 11.38 -25.08
C ILE A 62 12.20 12.65 -25.91
N SER A 63 11.86 13.82 -25.35
CA SER A 63 12.01 15.11 -26.03
C SER A 63 13.46 15.47 -26.38
N SER A 64 14.43 14.90 -25.66
CA SER A 64 15.87 15.02 -25.98
C SER A 64 16.39 13.95 -26.94
N GLY A 65 15.52 13.10 -27.52
CA GLY A 65 15.90 12.03 -28.45
C GLY A 65 16.44 10.77 -27.76
N GLY A 66 16.34 10.69 -26.44
CA GLY A 66 16.74 9.54 -25.64
C GLY A 66 15.68 8.43 -25.61
N ARG A 67 16.02 7.33 -24.95
CA ARG A 67 15.09 6.21 -24.72
C ARG A 67 14.18 6.51 -23.54
N ARG A 68 12.95 5.99 -23.60
CA ARG A 68 11.97 6.03 -22.50
C ARG A 68 12.51 5.39 -21.21
N VAL A 69 13.29 4.30 -21.33
CA VAL A 69 13.81 3.50 -20.21
C VAL A 69 15.34 3.55 -20.14
N ASN A 70 15.89 3.56 -18.92
CA ASN A 70 17.31 3.36 -18.63
C ASN A 70 17.49 2.15 -17.71
N LEU A 71 17.94 1.04 -18.29
CA LEU A 71 18.09 -0.24 -17.59
C LEU A 71 19.02 -0.16 -16.37
N SER A 72 20.14 0.54 -16.47
CA SER A 72 21.08 0.70 -15.34
C SER A 72 20.39 1.37 -14.14
N ARG A 73 19.59 2.41 -14.39
CA ARG A 73 18.83 3.07 -13.34
C ARG A 73 17.73 2.18 -12.76
N GLU A 74 17.07 1.37 -13.57
CA GLU A 74 16.08 0.40 -13.06
C GLU A 74 16.74 -0.66 -12.16
N MET A 75 17.92 -1.15 -12.54
CA MET A 75 18.69 -2.09 -11.71
C MET A 75 19.09 -1.49 -10.36
N GLU A 76 19.49 -0.22 -10.31
CA GLU A 76 19.76 0.49 -9.06
C GLU A 76 18.52 0.56 -8.15
N ILE A 77 17.34 0.83 -8.73
CA ILE A 77 16.08 0.87 -7.98
C ILE A 77 15.75 -0.51 -7.41
N LEU A 78 15.90 -1.58 -8.21
CA LEU A 78 15.68 -2.95 -7.76
C LEU A 78 16.61 -3.32 -6.59
N SER A 79 17.90 -2.95 -6.67
CA SER A 79 18.84 -3.15 -5.57
C SER A 79 18.42 -2.38 -4.33
N HIS A 80 18.10 -1.09 -4.47
CA HIS A 80 17.74 -0.24 -3.35
C HIS A 80 16.56 -0.79 -2.54
N TYR A 81 15.49 -1.24 -3.21
CA TYR A 81 14.36 -1.84 -2.52
C TYR A 81 14.68 -3.22 -1.94
N ARG A 82 15.53 -4.01 -2.61
CA ARG A 82 15.99 -5.30 -2.08
C ARG A 82 16.82 -5.12 -0.81
N ASP A 83 17.70 -4.13 -0.77
CA ASP A 83 18.56 -3.88 0.38
C ASP A 83 17.74 -3.42 1.59
N ALA A 84 16.67 -2.66 1.35
CA ALA A 84 15.78 -2.17 2.41
C ALA A 84 14.75 -3.21 2.90
N LEU A 85 14.20 -4.04 2.01
CA LEU A 85 13.04 -4.90 2.30
C LEU A 85 13.29 -6.40 2.04
N GLY A 86 14.52 -6.78 1.67
CA GLY A 86 14.88 -8.14 1.28
C GLY A 86 14.26 -8.55 -0.05
N ALA A 87 14.05 -9.86 -0.24
CA ALA A 87 13.50 -10.40 -1.48
C ALA A 87 12.14 -9.79 -1.91
N PRO A 88 11.16 -9.55 -0.99
CA PRO A 88 9.91 -8.88 -1.34
C PRO A 88 10.08 -7.47 -1.90
N GLY A 89 11.15 -6.78 -1.52
CA GLY A 89 11.47 -5.44 -2.02
C GLY A 89 11.67 -5.40 -3.54
N THR A 90 12.24 -6.45 -4.13
CA THR A 90 12.39 -6.53 -5.59
C THR A 90 11.03 -6.58 -6.29
N SER A 91 10.09 -7.37 -5.78
CA SER A 91 8.73 -7.43 -6.35
C SER A 91 8.02 -6.10 -6.25
N LEU A 92 8.14 -5.41 -5.10
CA LEU A 92 7.57 -4.08 -4.93
C LEU A 92 8.17 -3.07 -5.93
N ALA A 93 9.49 -3.04 -6.08
CA ALA A 93 10.16 -2.17 -7.04
C ALA A 93 9.74 -2.46 -8.48
N MET A 94 9.60 -3.74 -8.86
CA MET A 94 9.10 -4.13 -10.19
C MET A 94 7.69 -3.57 -10.44
N THR A 95 6.77 -3.71 -9.48
CA THR A 95 5.42 -3.13 -9.58
C THR A 95 5.47 -1.61 -9.74
N LEU A 96 6.30 -0.91 -8.95
CA LEU A 96 6.42 0.55 -9.05
C LEU A 96 6.99 1.01 -10.41
N LEU A 97 7.96 0.28 -10.95
CA LEU A 97 8.51 0.56 -12.28
C LEU A 97 7.46 0.33 -13.38
N GLU A 98 6.67 -0.74 -13.27
CA GLU A 98 5.56 -1.03 -14.18
C GLU A 98 4.49 0.07 -14.18
N LEU A 99 4.06 0.52 -13.00
CA LEU A 99 3.12 1.64 -12.85
C LEU A 99 3.66 2.93 -13.47
N SER A 100 4.97 3.16 -13.39
CA SER A 100 5.59 4.43 -13.80
C SER A 100 5.83 4.54 -15.31
N ARG A 101 6.06 3.42 -16.01
CA ARG A 101 6.39 3.44 -17.46
C ARG A 101 5.16 3.25 -18.38
N GLY A 102 3.99 2.95 -17.80
CA GLY A 102 2.80 2.52 -18.53
C GLY A 102 2.94 1.07 -19.01
N ARG A 103 1.83 0.31 -19.05
CA ARG A 103 1.84 -1.02 -19.67
C ARG A 103 2.19 -0.84 -21.16
N VAL A 104 3.23 -1.55 -21.61
CA VAL A 104 3.54 -1.73 -23.03
C VAL A 104 2.49 -2.64 -23.66
#